data_AF-A0A151UGY3-F1
#
_entry.id   AF-A0A151UGY3-F1
#
_cell.length_a   1.000
_cell.length_b   1.000
_cell.length_c   1.000
_cell.angle_alpha   90.00
_cell.angle_beta   90.00
_cell.angle_gamma   90.00
#
_symmetry.space_group_name_H-M   'P 1'
#
loop_
_entity.id
_entity.type
_entity.pdbx_description
1 polymer ?
#
loop_
_entity_poly.entity_id
_entity_poly.type
_entity_poly.pdbx_seq_one_letter_code
_entity_poly.pdbx_strand_id
1 'polypeptide(L)' 'PHSATSQFFINVVDNNFLDKSTNNAGYAVFGRVTKGMDVVDKITKVPTGRAGPHQDVPKQPVKILSVNIKAAAVQK' A
#
# COMPACT_ATOMS: atom_id res chain seq x y z
N PRO A 1 -3.33 17.89 -1.25
CA PRO A 1 -1.94 17.67 -0.78
C PRO A 1 -1.86 17.95 0.73
N HIS A 2 -0.81 17.48 1.43
CA HIS A 2 -0.55 17.75 2.86
C HIS A 2 -1.58 17.21 3.88
N SER A 3 -2.33 16.18 3.53
CA SER A 3 -3.31 15.53 4.42
C SER A 3 -2.96 14.09 4.81
N ALA A 4 -1.81 13.58 4.36
CA ALA A 4 -1.37 12.21 4.65
C ALA A 4 -1.07 12.05 6.15
N THR A 5 -1.57 10.95 6.73
CA THR A 5 -1.36 10.61 8.14
C THR A 5 -0.73 9.23 8.28
N SER A 6 -1.53 8.16 8.40
CA SER A 6 -1.06 6.80 8.68
C SER A 6 -1.37 5.78 7.59
N GLN A 7 -2.25 6.11 6.65
CA GLN A 7 -2.66 5.19 5.59
C GLN A 7 -1.61 5.12 4.49
N PHE A 8 -1.36 3.92 3.97
CA PHE A 8 -0.50 3.66 2.82
C PHE A 8 -1.16 2.63 1.90
N PHE A 9 -0.68 2.56 0.65
CA PHE A 9 -1.06 1.53 -0.31
C PHE A 9 0.18 0.98 -1.01
N ILE A 10 0.04 -0.19 -1.62
CA ILE A 10 1.07 -0.82 -2.45
C ILE A 10 0.56 -0.84 -3.88
N ASN A 11 1.33 -0.30 -4.82
CA ASN A 11 1.06 -0.45 -6.24
C ASN A 11 1.33 -1.90 -6.67
N VAL A 12 0.34 -2.57 -7.25
CA VAL A 12 0.45 -3.95 -7.78
C VAL A 12 0.55 -3.99 -9.31
N VAL A 13 0.44 -2.82 -9.93
CA VAL A 13 0.66 -2.54 -11.35
C VAL A 13 1.25 -1.14 -11.47
N ASP A 14 1.70 -0.76 -12.66
CA ASP A 14 2.21 0.59 -12.93
C ASP A 14 1.07 1.61 -13.03
N ASN A 15 0.87 2.36 -11.95
CA ASN A 15 -0.22 3.35 -11.81
C ASN A 15 0.26 4.79 -12.09
N ASN A 16 0.79 5.05 -13.28
CA ASN A 16 1.41 6.35 -13.64
C ASN A 16 0.45 7.55 -13.49
N PHE A 17 -0.87 7.33 -13.48
CA PHE A 17 -1.87 8.38 -13.24
C PHE A 17 -1.87 8.91 -11.80
N LEU A 18 -1.24 8.19 -10.86
CA LEU A 18 -1.06 8.63 -9.46
C LEU A 18 0.19 9.50 -9.29
N ASP A 19 1.05 9.59 -10.30
CA ASP A 19 2.25 10.41 -10.26
C ASP A 19 1.91 11.90 -10.28
N LYS A 20 2.85 12.72 -9.78
CA LYS A 20 2.73 14.17 -9.82
C LYS A 20 2.65 14.65 -11.28
N SER A 21 1.69 15.53 -11.55
CA SER A 21 1.56 16.26 -12.81
C SER A 21 1.44 17.76 -12.55
N THR A 22 1.36 18.57 -13.62
CA THR A 22 1.19 20.03 -13.52
C THR A 22 -0.05 20.43 -12.70
N ASN A 23 -1.13 19.66 -12.78
CA ASN A 23 -2.42 19.97 -12.15
C ASN A 23 -2.75 19.06 -10.96
N ASN A 24 -1.87 18.13 -10.59
CA ASN A 24 -2.09 17.17 -9.51
C ASN A 24 -0.78 16.91 -8.75
N ALA A 25 -0.81 17.08 -7.43
CA ALA A 25 0.37 16.82 -6.59
C ALA A 25 0.77 15.33 -6.57
N GLY A 26 -0.13 14.41 -6.96
CA GLY A 26 0.10 12.97 -6.97
C GLY A 26 0.20 12.37 -5.56
N TYR A 27 0.66 11.12 -5.52
CA TYR A 27 0.90 10.36 -4.29
C TYR A 27 2.39 10.13 -4.09
N ALA A 28 2.89 10.45 -2.90
CA ALA A 28 4.32 10.36 -2.60
C ALA A 28 4.76 8.90 -2.40
N VAL A 29 5.61 8.39 -3.28
CA VAL A 29 6.29 7.10 -3.11
C VAL A 29 7.44 7.26 -2.11
N PHE A 30 7.47 6.40 -1.08
CA PHE A 30 8.51 6.44 -0.02
C PHE A 30 9.27 5.12 0.13
N GLY A 31 8.96 4.10 -0.67
CA GLY A 31 9.61 2.80 -0.59
C GLY A 31 9.11 1.82 -1.65
N ARG A 32 9.72 0.62 -1.67
CA ARG A 32 9.33 -0.49 -2.55
C ARG A 32 9.36 -1.81 -1.80
N VAL A 33 8.50 -2.73 -2.21
CA VAL A 33 8.53 -4.12 -1.71
C VAL A 33 9.73 -4.83 -2.31
N THR A 34 10.65 -5.32 -1.47
CA THR A 34 11.84 -6.06 -1.92
C THR A 34 11.67 -7.57 -1.84
N LYS A 35 10.72 -8.07 -1.04
CA LYS A 35 10.35 -9.48 -0.88
C LYS A 35 8.86 -9.58 -0.54
N GLY A 36 8.20 -10.65 -0.98
CA GLY A 36 6.81 -10.96 -0.63
C GLY A 36 5.75 -10.33 -1.53
N MET A 37 6.07 -9.97 -2.78
CA MET A 37 5.05 -9.52 -3.74
C MET A 37 4.00 -10.60 -4.04
N ASP A 38 4.35 -11.88 -3.96
CA ASP A 38 3.37 -12.98 -4.10
C ASP A 38 2.31 -12.96 -2.98
N VAL A 39 2.68 -12.49 -1.77
CA VAL A 39 1.75 -12.29 -0.66
C VAL A 39 0.85 -11.09 -0.94
N VAL A 40 1.40 -10.00 -1.46
CA VAL A 40 0.62 -8.84 -1.90
C VAL A 40 -0.39 -9.25 -2.96
N ASP A 41 0.02 -10.03 -3.97
CA ASP A 41 -0.86 -10.53 -5.03
C ASP A 41 -1.99 -11.40 -4.47
N LYS A 42 -1.73 -12.24 -3.47
CA LYS A 42 -2.77 -13.03 -2.79
C LYS A 42 -3.78 -12.13 -2.07
N ILE A 43 -3.31 -11.06 -1.43
CA ILE A 43 -4.18 -10.08 -0.75
C ILE A 43 -5.11 -9.39 -1.74
N THR A 44 -4.66 -9.04 -2.94
CA THR A 44 -5.51 -8.38 -3.96
C THR A 44 -6.70 -9.24 -4.42
N LYS A 45 -6.61 -10.56 -4.24
CA LYS A 45 -7.61 -11.54 -4.74
C LYS A 45 -8.61 -11.99 -3.68
N VAL A 46 -8.50 -11.50 -2.44
CA VAL A 46 -9.43 -11.92 -1.37
C VAL A 46 -10.84 -11.42 -1.68
N PRO A 47 -11.90 -12.16 -1.33
CA PRO A 47 -13.26 -11.69 -1.52
C PRO A 47 -13.52 -10.39 -0.75
N THR A 48 -14.04 -9.37 -1.43
CA THR A 48 -14.40 -8.08 -0.84
C THR A 48 -15.92 -7.88 -0.79
N GLY A 49 -16.34 -6.84 -0.07
CA GLY A 49 -17.72 -6.40 0.02
C GLY A 49 -17.81 -4.95 0.50
N ARG A 50 -19.00 -4.54 0.92
CA ARG A 50 -19.24 -3.22 1.52
C ARG A 50 -19.22 -3.30 3.04
N ALA A 51 -18.64 -2.29 3.69
CA ALA A 51 -18.74 -2.09 5.14
C ALA A 51 -19.01 -0.61 5.43
N GLY A 52 -20.24 -0.29 5.83
CA GLY A 52 -20.68 1.10 5.98
C GLY A 52 -20.51 1.89 4.66
N PRO A 53 -19.87 3.07 4.67
CA PRO A 53 -19.61 3.85 3.46
C PRO A 53 -18.48 3.27 2.59
N HIS A 54 -17.73 2.28 3.08
CA HIS A 54 -16.55 1.76 2.40
C HIS A 54 -16.89 0.63 1.45
N GLN A 55 -16.31 0.71 0.25
CA GLN A 55 -16.33 -0.34 -0.78
C GLN A 55 -15.01 -1.12 -0.73
N ASP A 56 -15.00 -2.30 -1.35
CA ASP A 56 -13.80 -3.16 -1.48
C ASP A 56 -13.15 -3.58 -0.16
N VAL A 57 -13.94 -3.69 0.90
CA VAL A 57 -13.47 -4.15 2.21
C VAL A 57 -13.37 -5.68 2.20
N PRO A 58 -12.21 -6.28 2.53
CA PRO A 58 -12.09 -7.73 2.63
C PRO A 58 -13.14 -8.33 3.57
N LYS A 59 -13.85 -9.38 3.12
CA LYS A 59 -14.85 -10.09 3.94
C LYS A 59 -14.23 -10.73 5.19
N GLN A 60 -12.96 -11.13 5.06
CA GLN A 60 -12.12 -11.55 6.18
C GLN A 60 -10.98 -10.53 6.32
N PRO A 61 -10.81 -9.88 7.48
CA PRO A 61 -9.80 -8.84 7.65
C PRO A 61 -8.37 -9.36 7.40
N VAL A 62 -7.66 -8.71 6.47
CA VAL A 62 -6.22 -8.91 6.26
C VAL A 62 -5.47 -8.02 7.24
N LYS A 63 -4.86 -8.62 8.27
CA LYS A 63 -4.25 -7.88 9.38
C LYS A 63 -2.73 -7.80 9.25
N ILE A 64 -2.17 -6.63 9.53
CA ILE A 64 -0.75 -6.47 9.86
C ILE A 64 -0.60 -6.83 11.34
N LEU A 65 -0.02 -7.99 11.63
CA LEU A 65 0.11 -8.50 12.99
C LEU A 65 1.24 -7.83 13.77
N SER A 66 2.34 -7.51 13.10
CA SER A 66 3.49 -6.82 13.68
C SER A 66 4.29 -6.10 12.60
N VAL A 67 5.03 -5.07 13.03
CA VAL A 67 5.98 -4.34 12.18
C VAL A 67 7.32 -4.33 12.93
N ASN A 68 8.38 -4.75 12.24
CA ASN A 68 9.73 -4.76 12.79
C ASN A 68 10.64 -3.96 11.86
N ILE A 69 11.21 -2.88 12.38
CA ILE A 69 12.20 -2.08 11.65
C ILE A 69 13.54 -2.79 11.78
N LYS A 70 14.03 -3.37 10.67
CA LYS A 70 15.38 -3.93 10.64
C LYS A 70 16.37 -2.78 10.73
N ALA A 71 17.33 -2.88 11.65
CA ALA A 71 18.46 -1.98 11.65
C ALA A 71 19.11 -2.00 10.25
N ALA A 72 19.51 -0.84 9.76
CA ALA A 72 20.24 -0.75 8.50
C ALA A 72 21.45 -1.69 8.59
N ALA A 73 21.62 -2.55 7.59
CA ALA A 73 22.88 -3.27 7.46
C ALA A 73 23.98 -2.22 7.37
N VAL A 74 24.91 -2.22 8.32
CA VAL A 74 26.12 -1.40 8.22
C VAL A 74 26.84 -1.91 6.99
N GLN A 75 26.76 -1.13 5.90
CA GLN A 75 27.55 -1.39 4.70
C GLN A 75 29.00 -1.08 5.09
N LYS A 76 29.82 -2.12 5.23
CA LYS A 76 31.28 -1.98 5.31
C LYS A 76 31.84 -1.75 3.91
#